data_AF-A0AA39SLQ0-F1
#
_entry.id   AF-A0AA39SLQ0-F1
#
_cell.length_a   1.000
_cell.length_b   1.000
_cell.length_c   1.000
_cell.angle_alpha   90.00
_cell.angle_beta   90.00
_cell.angle_gamma   90.00
#
_symmetry.space_group_name_H-M   'P 1'
#
loop_
_entity.id
_entity.type
_entity.pdbx_description
1 polymer ?
#
loop_
_entity_poly.entity_id
_entity_poly.type
_entity_poly.pdbx_seq_one_letter_code
_entity_poly.pdbx_strand_id
1 'polypeptide(L)'
;MVTEAEDYFSKWGDSGEVDLKYELEHLIILTASRCLLGQEVCDKLFDDVSALFHDLDNGMLTISVIFPYLPIPAHRRRDKARKKLSEIFANIISSRKLAGKSENDMLQCFIESKYKDGHPTTESEVTGLLIAALFAGQHTSSITSTWTGAYLLKYKEYLSAVEEEQKNLMKKHGKKVDHDVLSEMDVLYRCIKEALRLHPPLIMLLRSSHSDFSVTTRDGKDYDIPKGHIVATSPAFANRLPHIFKNPDSYDPNRFSVGREEDKAAGAFSYISFGGGRHGCLGEPFAYLQIKAIWSHLLRNFEFELISPFPEIDWNAMVVGVKGKVMVQYKRWELSVN
;
A
#
# COMPACT_ATOMS: atom_id res chain seq x y z
N MET A 1 12.15 1.84 7.34
CA MET A 1 11.15 0.74 7.36
C MET A 1 11.47 -0.28 8.43
N VAL A 2 12.59 -1.02 8.34
CA VAL A 2 12.95 -2.05 9.31
C VAL A 2 13.13 -1.48 10.72
N THR A 3 13.94 -0.43 10.88
CA THR A 3 14.14 0.24 12.19
C THR A 3 12.84 0.76 12.78
N GLU A 4 11.99 1.41 11.99
CA GLU A 4 10.67 1.88 12.45
C GLU A 4 9.77 0.71 12.91
N ALA A 5 9.80 -0.43 12.23
CA ALA A 5 9.05 -1.62 12.66
C ALA A 5 9.60 -2.19 13.97
N GLU A 6 10.93 -2.28 14.09
CA GLU A 6 11.62 -2.69 15.33
C GLU A 6 11.27 -1.77 16.50
N ASP A 7 11.40 -0.45 16.32
CA ASP A 7 11.11 0.54 17.35
C ASP A 7 9.62 0.55 17.74
N TYR A 8 8.72 0.38 16.76
CA TYR A 8 7.29 0.33 17.01
C TYR A 8 6.89 -0.89 17.84
N PHE A 9 7.34 -2.09 17.44
CA PHE A 9 7.01 -3.34 18.13
C PHE A 9 7.91 -3.67 19.33
N SER A 10 8.97 -2.90 19.57
CA SER A 10 9.76 -2.96 20.82
C SER A 10 8.90 -2.63 22.05
N LYS A 11 7.83 -1.85 21.86
CA LYS A 11 6.90 -1.42 22.91
C LYS A 11 5.93 -2.52 23.34
N TRP A 12 5.77 -3.57 22.54
CA TRP A 12 4.93 -4.71 22.90
C TRP A 12 5.57 -5.53 24.04
N GLY A 13 4.76 -6.15 24.88
CA GLY A 13 5.23 -7.01 25.97
C GLY A 13 5.65 -8.40 25.48
N ASP A 14 5.73 -9.36 26.40
CA ASP A 14 5.99 -10.77 26.06
C ASP A 14 4.76 -11.48 25.47
N SER A 15 3.55 -10.99 25.75
CA SER A 15 2.31 -11.46 25.14
C SER A 15 1.20 -10.43 25.30
N GLY A 16 0.13 -10.54 24.52
CA GLY A 16 -1.03 -9.68 24.64
C GLY A 16 -2.05 -9.88 23.52
N GLU A 17 -3.08 -9.02 23.51
CA GLU A 17 -4.08 -8.96 22.46
C GLU A 17 -4.10 -7.56 21.85
N VAL A 18 -4.13 -7.47 20.52
CA VAL A 18 -4.13 -6.19 19.81
C VAL A 18 -5.07 -6.24 18.61
N ASP A 19 -5.50 -5.06 18.16
CA ASP A 19 -6.13 -4.91 16.86
C ASP A 19 -5.05 -4.77 15.78
N LEU A 20 -4.74 -5.87 15.08
CA LEU A 20 -3.67 -5.91 14.09
C LEU A 20 -3.86 -4.86 12.98
N LYS A 21 -5.11 -4.57 12.60
CA LYS A 21 -5.42 -3.54 11.61
C LYS A 21 -4.94 -2.17 12.07
N TYR A 22 -5.28 -1.80 13.32
CA TYR A 22 -4.87 -0.54 13.93
C TYR A 22 -3.35 -0.41 13.99
N GLU A 23 -2.65 -1.46 14.43
CA GLU A 23 -1.19 -1.45 14.57
C GLU A 23 -0.50 -1.30 13.19
N LEU A 24 -1.00 -2.00 12.17
CA LEU A 24 -0.47 -1.89 10.81
C LEU A 24 -0.75 -0.52 10.18
N GLU A 25 -1.93 0.06 10.38
CA GLU A 25 -2.26 1.42 9.91
C GLU A 25 -1.29 2.45 10.49
N HIS A 26 -1.00 2.39 11.78
CA HIS A 26 -0.06 3.30 12.46
C HIS A 26 1.39 3.11 12.01
N LEU A 27 1.85 1.86 11.90
CA LEU A 27 3.22 1.61 11.45
C LEU A 27 3.44 2.01 9.99
N ILE A 28 2.42 1.86 9.14
CA ILE A 28 2.54 2.20 7.71
C ILE A 28 2.60 3.70 7.50
N ILE A 29 1.83 4.50 8.24
CA ILE A 29 1.98 5.96 8.18
C ILE A 29 3.35 6.41 8.71
N LEU A 30 3.88 5.79 9.76
CA LEU A 30 5.23 6.09 10.29
C LEU A 30 6.31 5.77 9.25
N THR A 31 6.31 4.55 8.72
CA THR A 31 7.31 4.11 7.74
C THR A 31 7.21 4.88 6.41
N ALA A 32 6.00 5.15 5.94
CA ALA A 32 5.78 5.96 4.73
C ALA A 32 6.24 7.40 4.95
N SER A 33 5.89 8.01 6.07
CA SER A 33 6.36 9.37 6.41
C SER A 33 7.89 9.43 6.44
N ARG A 34 8.54 8.46 7.10
CA ARG A 34 10.02 8.42 7.19
C ARG A 34 10.68 8.31 5.82
N CYS A 35 10.15 7.46 4.95
CA CYS A 35 10.73 7.22 3.63
C CYS A 35 10.38 8.31 2.61
N LEU A 36 9.22 8.97 2.73
CA LEU A 36 8.71 9.90 1.72
C LEU A 36 8.90 11.38 2.09
N LEU A 37 8.78 11.73 3.37
CA LEU A 37 8.82 13.13 3.83
C LEU A 37 10.17 13.58 4.37
N GLY A 38 11.08 12.65 4.62
CA GLY A 38 12.37 12.93 5.24
C GLY A 38 12.32 12.97 6.77
N GLN A 39 13.51 13.06 7.36
CA GLN A 39 13.70 12.93 8.81
C GLN A 39 13.14 14.12 9.60
N GLU A 40 13.19 15.33 9.05
CA GLU A 40 12.79 16.56 9.76
C GLU A 40 11.29 16.57 10.06
N VAL A 41 10.48 16.05 9.15
CA VAL A 41 9.03 15.92 9.38
C VAL A 41 8.76 14.88 10.45
N CYS A 42 9.44 13.73 10.39
CA CYS A 42 9.20 12.62 11.29
C CYS A 42 9.66 12.91 12.73
N ASP A 43 10.80 13.58 12.90
CA ASP A 43 11.37 13.82 14.22
C ASP A 43 10.67 14.96 14.99
N LYS A 44 10.05 15.92 14.28
CA LYS A 44 9.59 17.18 14.90
C LYS A 44 8.13 17.51 14.67
N LEU A 45 7.53 16.99 13.60
CA LEU A 45 6.21 17.44 13.12
C LEU A 45 5.26 16.26 12.83
N PHE A 46 5.62 15.05 13.25
CA PHE A 46 4.87 13.85 12.89
C PHE A 46 3.41 13.92 13.34
N ASP A 47 3.16 14.28 14.60
CA ASP A 47 1.80 14.35 15.15
C ASP A 47 0.95 15.43 14.44
N ASP A 48 1.54 16.60 14.20
CA ASP A 48 0.88 17.70 13.48
C ASP A 48 0.55 17.30 12.04
N VAL A 49 1.50 16.69 11.33
CA VAL A 49 1.32 16.25 9.95
C VAL A 49 0.30 15.11 9.86
N SER A 50 0.36 14.14 10.77
CA SER A 50 -0.61 13.03 10.86
C SER A 50 -2.03 13.55 11.07
N ALA A 51 -2.24 14.49 11.99
CA ALA A 51 -3.54 15.11 12.22
C ALA A 51 -4.07 15.84 10.97
N LEU A 52 -3.19 16.52 10.23
CA LEU A 52 -3.57 17.21 8.98
C LEU A 52 -3.89 16.22 7.86
N PHE A 53 -3.18 15.10 7.76
CA PHE A 53 -3.50 14.02 6.82
C PHE A 53 -4.85 13.38 7.14
N HIS A 54 -5.15 13.17 8.42
CA HIS A 54 -6.46 12.69 8.83
C HIS A 54 -7.59 13.66 8.43
N ASP A 55 -7.38 14.98 8.53
CA ASP A 55 -8.34 15.98 8.03
C ASP A 55 -8.47 15.97 6.50
N LEU A 56 -7.38 15.71 5.76
CA LEU A 56 -7.43 15.53 4.30
C LEU A 56 -8.27 14.30 3.93
N ASP A 57 -8.03 13.18 4.62
CA ASP A 57 -8.69 11.90 4.37
C ASP A 57 -10.18 11.94 4.70
N ASN A 58 -10.56 12.53 5.83
CA ASN A 58 -11.96 12.78 6.16
C ASN A 58 -12.66 13.78 5.21
N GLY A 59 -11.88 14.47 4.38
CA GLY A 59 -12.37 15.28 3.27
C GLY A 59 -12.79 14.50 2.03
N MET A 60 -12.44 13.21 1.95
CA MET A 60 -12.67 12.32 0.80
C MET A 60 -13.91 11.45 1.00
N LEU A 61 -15.07 12.10 1.13
CA LEU A 61 -16.36 11.44 1.23
C LEU A 61 -16.81 10.93 -0.14
N THR A 62 -17.75 9.98 -0.18
CA THR A 62 -18.36 9.52 -1.45
C THR A 62 -18.95 10.69 -2.26
N ILE A 63 -19.55 11.67 -1.58
CA ILE A 63 -20.11 12.87 -2.22
C ILE A 63 -19.02 13.75 -2.86
N SER A 64 -17.77 13.67 -2.38
CA SER A 64 -16.63 14.44 -2.88
C SER A 64 -16.20 14.00 -4.28
N VAL A 65 -16.51 12.75 -4.68
CA VAL A 65 -16.24 12.26 -6.05
C VAL A 65 -17.13 12.97 -7.08
N ILE A 66 -18.36 13.32 -6.69
CA ILE A 66 -19.35 13.97 -7.57
C ILE A 66 -19.27 15.50 -7.44
N PHE A 67 -19.18 16.00 -6.20
CA PHE A 67 -19.18 17.43 -5.87
C PHE A 67 -17.97 17.82 -5.00
N PRO A 68 -16.74 17.81 -5.55
CA PRO A 68 -15.50 18.00 -4.76
C PRO A 68 -15.37 19.38 -4.08
N TYR A 69 -16.14 20.37 -4.52
CA TYR A 69 -16.13 21.75 -4.04
C TYR A 69 -17.39 22.14 -3.25
N LEU A 70 -18.22 21.16 -2.87
CA LEU A 70 -19.40 21.43 -2.05
C LEU A 70 -18.97 22.12 -0.73
N PRO A 71 -19.63 23.20 -0.27
CA PRO A 71 -19.17 23.99 0.87
C PRO A 71 -19.51 23.36 2.24
N ILE A 72 -19.30 22.05 2.37
CA ILE A 72 -19.54 21.28 3.60
C ILE A 72 -18.37 21.37 4.59
N PRO A 73 -18.61 21.16 5.90
CA PRO A 73 -17.55 21.21 6.92
C PRO A 73 -16.33 20.34 6.61
N ALA A 74 -16.54 19.14 6.04
CA ALA A 74 -15.46 18.23 5.67
C ALA A 74 -14.50 18.83 4.63
N HIS A 75 -15.04 19.39 3.53
CA HIS A 75 -14.21 20.03 2.50
C HIS A 75 -13.50 21.29 3.03
N ARG A 76 -14.15 22.09 3.89
CA ARG A 76 -13.49 23.25 4.51
C ARG A 76 -12.31 22.83 5.40
N ARG A 77 -12.44 21.74 6.16
CA ARG A 77 -11.33 21.17 6.95
C ARG A 77 -10.22 20.64 6.05
N ARG A 78 -10.56 19.87 5.01
CA ARG A 78 -9.61 19.39 3.98
C ARG A 78 -8.80 20.55 3.38
N ASP A 79 -9.46 21.61 2.94
CA ASP A 79 -8.80 22.73 2.28
C ASP A 79 -7.90 23.51 3.26
N LYS A 80 -8.35 23.66 4.53
CA LYS A 80 -7.52 24.24 5.61
C LYS A 80 -6.30 23.36 5.91
N ALA A 81 -6.47 22.04 5.94
CA ALA A 81 -5.38 21.08 6.17
C ALA A 81 -4.37 21.11 5.03
N ARG A 82 -4.84 21.13 3.76
CA ARG A 82 -4.00 21.28 2.56
C ARG A 82 -3.14 22.53 2.63
N LYS A 83 -3.72 23.66 3.06
CA LYS A 83 -3.00 24.92 3.19
C LYS A 83 -1.92 24.85 4.28
N LYS A 84 -2.24 24.32 5.46
CA LYS A 84 -1.27 24.14 6.55
C LYS A 84 -0.13 23.20 6.17
N LEU A 85 -0.43 22.10 5.48
CA LEU A 85 0.61 21.19 4.96
C LEU A 85 1.52 21.92 3.96
N SER A 86 0.96 22.76 3.07
CA SER A 86 1.80 23.61 2.20
C SER A 86 2.74 24.51 2.98
N GLU A 87 2.26 25.15 4.05
CA GLU A 87 3.09 26.04 4.87
C GLU A 87 4.22 25.27 5.56
N ILE A 88 3.93 24.07 6.09
CA ILE A 88 4.93 23.18 6.69
C ILE A 88 5.99 22.78 5.65
N PHE A 89 5.58 22.25 4.50
CA PHE A 89 6.51 21.78 3.49
C PHE A 89 7.31 22.92 2.86
N ALA A 90 6.71 24.09 2.63
CA ALA A 90 7.44 25.26 2.14
C ALA A 90 8.55 25.71 3.09
N ASN A 91 8.31 25.69 4.40
CA ASN A 91 9.33 26.01 5.40
C ASN A 91 10.49 25.01 5.39
N ILE A 92 10.19 23.71 5.22
CA ILE A 92 11.22 22.66 5.15
C ILE A 92 12.06 22.81 3.88
N ILE A 93 11.40 22.97 2.72
CA ILE A 93 12.06 23.18 1.44
C ILE A 93 12.98 24.41 1.50
N SER A 94 12.48 25.51 2.05
CA SER A 94 13.25 26.76 2.22
C SER A 94 14.46 26.54 3.13
N SER A 95 14.27 25.82 4.24
CA SER A 95 15.34 25.52 5.20
C SER A 95 16.45 24.65 4.59
N ARG A 96 16.09 23.63 3.79
CA ARG A 96 17.06 22.79 3.07
C ARG A 96 17.86 23.58 2.05
N LYS A 97 17.18 24.43 1.26
CA LYS A 97 17.83 25.32 0.28
C LYS A 97 18.83 26.28 0.94
N LEU A 98 18.46 26.90 2.06
CA LEU A 98 19.33 27.84 2.79
C LEU A 98 20.53 27.14 3.45
N ALA A 99 20.34 25.94 3.99
CA ALA A 99 21.39 25.19 4.64
C ALA A 99 22.39 24.53 3.65
N GLY A 100 22.07 24.51 2.35
CA GLY A 100 22.86 23.79 1.35
C GLY A 100 22.93 22.28 1.60
N LYS A 101 21.96 21.73 2.36
CA LYS A 101 21.89 20.30 2.68
C LYS A 101 21.13 19.56 1.58
N SER A 102 21.69 18.45 1.13
CA SER A 102 21.03 17.49 0.24
C SER A 102 20.94 16.17 0.98
N GLU A 103 19.70 15.71 1.19
CA GLU A 103 19.38 14.45 1.86
C GLU A 103 19.03 13.38 0.83
N ASN A 104 19.25 12.10 1.14
CA ASN A 104 18.89 11.01 0.24
C ASN A 104 17.43 10.55 0.47
N ASP A 105 16.47 11.42 0.17
CA ASP A 105 15.04 11.15 0.31
C ASP A 105 14.19 11.68 -0.87
N MET A 106 12.93 11.24 -0.92
CA MET A 106 12.02 11.62 -2.01
C MET A 106 11.73 13.12 -2.06
N LEU A 107 11.70 13.79 -0.90
CA LEU A 107 11.55 15.24 -0.82
C LEU A 107 12.70 15.95 -1.54
N GLN A 108 13.94 15.51 -1.33
CA GLN A 108 15.10 16.05 -2.04
C GLN A 108 15.00 15.81 -3.55
N CYS A 109 14.61 14.61 -3.97
CA CYS A 109 14.39 14.31 -5.38
C CYS A 109 13.36 15.25 -6.03
N PHE A 110 12.29 15.61 -5.33
CA PHE A 110 11.30 16.56 -5.83
C PHE A 110 11.79 18.01 -5.83
N ILE A 111 12.60 18.42 -4.85
CA ILE A 111 13.21 19.76 -4.82
C ILE A 111 14.18 19.95 -5.99
N GLU A 112 14.95 18.92 -6.33
CA GLU A 112 15.97 18.96 -7.38
C GLU A 112 15.42 18.66 -8.78
N SER A 113 14.16 18.19 -8.87
CA SER A 113 13.53 17.84 -10.13
C SER A 113 13.35 19.03 -11.07
N LYS A 114 13.46 18.76 -12.37
CA LYS A 114 13.23 19.72 -13.44
C LYS A 114 12.37 19.08 -14.51
N TYR A 115 11.46 19.87 -15.04
CA TYR A 115 10.70 19.49 -16.22
C TYR A 115 11.58 19.49 -17.47
N LYS A 116 11.09 18.88 -18.56
CA LYS A 116 11.85 18.72 -19.82
C LYS A 116 12.22 20.05 -20.50
N ASP A 117 11.45 21.10 -20.25
CA ASP A 117 11.72 22.48 -20.70
C ASP A 117 12.70 23.23 -19.77
N GLY A 118 13.17 22.58 -18.71
CA GLY A 118 14.19 23.10 -17.79
C GLY A 118 13.65 23.84 -16.56
N HIS A 119 12.33 24.08 -16.44
CA HIS A 119 11.81 24.75 -15.26
C HIS A 119 11.87 23.82 -14.02
N PRO A 120 12.27 24.34 -12.84
CA PRO A 120 12.27 23.56 -11.62
C PRO A 120 10.84 23.35 -11.11
N THR A 121 10.62 22.26 -10.38
CA THR A 121 9.38 22.05 -9.62
C THR A 121 9.19 23.16 -8.60
N THR A 122 8.01 23.78 -8.60
CA THR A 122 7.62 24.80 -7.64
C THR A 122 7.33 24.18 -6.26
N GLU A 123 7.40 24.98 -5.20
CA GLU A 123 7.13 24.51 -3.84
C GLU A 123 5.71 23.96 -3.67
N SER A 124 4.74 24.55 -4.40
CA SER A 124 3.36 24.08 -4.43
C SER A 124 3.23 22.69 -5.09
N GLU A 125 3.96 22.46 -6.18
CA GLU A 125 3.99 21.16 -6.87
C GLU A 125 4.68 20.10 -6.02
N VAL A 126 5.83 20.40 -5.43
CA VAL A 126 6.53 19.49 -4.50
C VAL A 126 5.60 19.09 -3.36
N THR A 127 4.93 20.06 -2.74
CA THR A 127 3.95 19.81 -1.69
C THR A 127 2.81 18.91 -2.17
N GLY A 128 2.27 19.18 -3.36
CA GLY A 128 1.20 18.37 -3.95
C GLY A 128 1.62 16.92 -4.21
N LEU A 129 2.84 16.72 -4.73
CA LEU A 129 3.41 15.41 -5.00
C LEU A 129 3.65 14.61 -3.72
N LEU A 130 4.12 15.24 -2.64
CA LEU A 130 4.30 14.59 -1.34
C LEU A 130 2.97 14.14 -0.72
N ILE A 131 1.96 15.02 -0.74
CA ILE A 131 0.61 14.69 -0.27
C ILE A 131 0.03 13.54 -1.09
N ALA A 132 0.20 13.56 -2.42
CA ALA A 132 -0.25 12.49 -3.30
C ALA A 132 0.46 11.16 -3.01
N ALA A 133 1.78 11.17 -2.79
CA ALA A 133 2.55 9.98 -2.48
C ALA A 133 2.11 9.32 -1.16
N LEU A 134 1.85 10.13 -0.12
CA LEU A 134 1.37 9.62 1.17
C LEU A 134 -0.05 9.07 1.08
N PHE A 135 -0.95 9.81 0.43
CA PHE A 135 -2.32 9.34 0.23
C PHE A 135 -2.36 8.03 -0.56
N ALA A 136 -1.50 7.88 -1.56
CA ALA A 136 -1.39 6.66 -2.36
C ALA A 136 -0.85 5.47 -1.54
N GLY A 137 0.14 5.69 -0.67
CA GLY A 137 0.84 4.62 0.04
C GLY A 137 0.21 4.19 1.36
N GLN A 138 -0.59 5.04 2.02
CA GLN A 138 -1.08 4.76 3.37
C GLN A 138 -2.15 3.66 3.40
N HIS A 139 -3.31 3.94 2.80
CA HIS A 139 -4.46 3.02 2.86
C HIS A 139 -4.22 1.72 2.11
N THR A 140 -3.59 1.81 0.94
CA THR A 140 -3.37 0.63 0.08
C THR A 140 -2.46 -0.40 0.76
N SER A 141 -1.35 0.03 1.34
CA SER A 141 -0.42 -0.84 2.05
C SER A 141 -1.01 -1.39 3.36
N SER A 142 -1.77 -0.58 4.12
CA SER A 142 -2.32 -1.02 5.42
C SER A 142 -3.41 -2.07 5.27
N ILE A 143 -4.33 -1.86 4.33
CA ILE A 143 -5.38 -2.81 3.99
C ILE A 143 -4.76 -4.11 3.47
N THR A 144 -3.78 -4.01 2.57
CA THR A 144 -3.09 -5.18 2.01
C THR A 144 -2.33 -5.96 3.08
N SER A 145 -1.63 -5.26 3.98
CA SER A 145 -0.91 -5.88 5.10
C SER A 145 -1.88 -6.61 6.02
N THR A 146 -3.03 -6.00 6.32
CA THR A 146 -4.05 -6.57 7.19
C THR A 146 -4.66 -7.83 6.58
N TRP A 147 -5.02 -7.82 5.30
CA TRP A 147 -5.52 -9.01 4.61
C TRP A 147 -4.46 -10.11 4.51
N THR A 148 -3.20 -9.75 4.24
CA THR A 148 -2.08 -10.71 4.23
C THR A 148 -1.97 -11.42 5.58
N GLY A 149 -2.00 -10.66 6.68
CA GLY A 149 -2.00 -11.21 8.03
C GLY A 149 -3.18 -12.12 8.29
N ALA A 150 -4.41 -11.64 8.06
CA ALA A 150 -5.62 -12.43 8.28
C ALA A 150 -5.58 -13.77 7.54
N TYR A 151 -5.08 -13.78 6.29
CA TYR A 151 -4.93 -15.01 5.52
C TYR A 151 -3.84 -15.93 6.04
N LEU A 152 -2.65 -15.43 6.36
CA LEU A 152 -1.58 -16.23 6.97
C LEU A 152 -2.04 -16.88 8.27
N LEU A 153 -2.75 -16.13 9.12
CA LEU A 153 -3.23 -16.64 10.41
C LEU A 153 -4.34 -17.69 10.26
N LYS A 154 -5.14 -17.60 9.19
CA LYS A 154 -6.19 -18.57 8.84
C LYS A 154 -5.64 -19.85 8.19
N TYR A 155 -4.66 -19.72 7.29
CA TYR A 155 -4.09 -20.83 6.52
C TYR A 155 -2.69 -21.14 7.02
N LYS A 156 -2.61 -22.00 8.04
CA LYS A 156 -1.38 -22.33 8.75
C LYS A 156 -0.30 -22.93 7.84
N GLU A 157 -0.69 -23.63 6.78
CA GLU A 157 0.22 -24.16 5.77
C GLU A 157 1.06 -23.07 5.09
N TYR A 158 0.47 -21.90 4.79
CA TYR A 158 1.18 -20.78 4.18
C TYR A 158 1.97 -19.99 5.22
N LEU A 159 1.47 -19.86 6.44
CA LEU A 159 2.23 -19.29 7.55
C LEU A 159 3.52 -20.07 7.81
N SER A 160 3.43 -21.40 7.95
CA SER A 160 4.60 -22.26 8.15
C SER A 160 5.57 -22.20 6.97
N ALA A 161 5.08 -22.07 5.73
CA ALA A 161 5.95 -21.89 4.56
C ALA A 161 6.71 -20.55 4.59
N VAL A 162 6.06 -19.46 5.03
CA VAL A 162 6.73 -18.16 5.20
C VAL A 162 7.71 -18.19 6.37
N GLU A 163 7.37 -18.83 7.50
CA GLU A 163 8.30 -19.00 8.62
C GLU A 163 9.53 -19.80 8.21
N GLU A 164 9.36 -20.85 7.43
CA GLU A 164 10.48 -21.63 6.88
C GLU A 164 11.33 -20.80 5.91
N GLU A 165 10.72 -19.98 5.06
CA GLU A 165 11.45 -18.98 4.25
C GLU A 165 12.27 -18.03 5.14
N GLN A 166 11.69 -17.49 6.22
CA GLN A 166 12.40 -16.61 7.14
C GLN A 166 13.58 -17.31 7.83
N LYS A 167 13.40 -18.56 8.29
CA LYS A 167 14.49 -19.37 8.87
C LYS A 167 15.64 -19.56 7.89
N ASN A 168 15.34 -19.89 6.64
CA ASN A 168 16.36 -20.10 5.61
C ASN A 168 17.12 -18.81 5.27
N LEU A 169 16.42 -17.68 5.20
CA LEU A 169 17.05 -16.36 5.05
C LEU A 169 17.92 -16.00 6.26
N MET A 170 17.48 -16.32 7.48
CA MET A 170 18.27 -16.12 8.69
C MET A 170 19.53 -17.00 8.74
N LYS A 171 19.47 -18.25 8.26
CA LYS A 171 20.67 -19.11 8.10
C LYS A 171 21.68 -18.49 7.14
N LYS A 172 21.19 -17.91 6.05
CA LYS A 172 22.03 -17.38 4.95
C LYS A 172 22.60 -15.99 5.26
N HIS A 173 21.81 -15.10 5.87
CA HIS A 173 22.15 -13.67 6.03
C HIS A 173 22.21 -13.20 7.49
N GLY A 174 21.98 -14.10 8.46
CA GLY A 174 21.86 -13.74 9.87
C GLY A 174 20.57 -12.97 10.17
N LYS A 175 20.59 -12.15 11.23
CA LYS A 175 19.41 -11.36 11.65
C LYS A 175 19.10 -10.16 10.75
N LYS A 176 19.97 -9.84 9.78
CA LYS A 176 19.85 -8.67 8.91
C LYS A 176 18.57 -8.74 8.06
N VAL A 177 17.90 -7.61 7.89
CA VAL A 177 16.83 -7.40 6.91
C VAL A 177 17.19 -6.16 6.11
N ASP A 178 17.73 -6.34 4.91
CA ASP A 178 18.00 -5.27 3.95
C ASP A 178 17.27 -5.53 2.63
N HIS A 179 17.48 -4.65 1.65
CA HIS A 179 16.84 -4.75 0.34
C HIS A 179 17.06 -6.12 -0.33
N ASP A 180 18.28 -6.66 -0.25
CA ASP A 180 18.63 -7.93 -0.89
C ASP A 180 17.89 -9.09 -0.22
N VAL A 181 17.85 -9.13 1.12
CA VAL A 181 17.09 -10.15 1.86
C VAL A 181 15.59 -10.06 1.56
N LEU A 182 15.02 -8.85 1.47
CA LEU A 182 13.61 -8.65 1.12
C LEU A 182 13.30 -9.11 -0.32
N SER A 183 14.25 -8.98 -1.24
CA SER A 183 14.11 -9.42 -2.63
C SER A 183 14.01 -10.95 -2.75
N GLU A 184 14.64 -11.69 -1.82
CA GLU A 184 14.63 -13.15 -1.79
C GLU A 184 13.36 -13.76 -1.16
N MET A 185 12.48 -12.95 -0.55
CA MET A 185 11.22 -13.42 0.07
C MET A 185 10.13 -13.70 -0.98
N ASP A 186 10.23 -14.82 -1.69
CA ASP A 186 9.29 -15.24 -2.73
C ASP A 186 7.95 -15.76 -2.17
N VAL A 187 7.98 -16.57 -1.11
CA VAL A 187 6.78 -17.13 -0.48
C VAL A 187 5.94 -16.00 0.11
N LEU A 188 6.54 -15.09 0.89
CA LEU A 188 5.83 -13.94 1.41
C LEU A 188 5.34 -13.01 0.30
N TYR A 189 6.12 -12.81 -0.77
CA TYR A 189 5.66 -12.06 -1.95
C TYR A 189 4.38 -12.64 -2.53
N ARG A 190 4.33 -13.96 -2.74
CA ARG A 190 3.14 -14.64 -3.28
C ARG A 190 1.95 -14.56 -2.33
N CYS A 191 2.17 -14.60 -1.02
CA CYS A 191 1.12 -14.41 -0.01
C CYS A 191 0.50 -13.01 -0.06
N ILE A 192 1.33 -11.97 -0.18
CA ILE A 192 0.89 -10.58 -0.35
C ILE A 192 0.13 -10.41 -1.67
N LYS A 193 0.68 -10.97 -2.76
CA LYS A 193 0.07 -10.89 -4.10
C LYS A 193 -1.29 -11.59 -4.14
N GLU A 194 -1.47 -12.71 -3.43
CA GLU A 194 -2.77 -13.37 -3.35
C GLU A 194 -3.79 -12.58 -2.52
N ALA A 195 -3.34 -11.94 -1.44
CA ALA A 195 -4.20 -11.03 -0.68
C ALA A 195 -4.67 -9.86 -1.56
N LEU A 196 -3.77 -9.25 -2.34
CA LEU A 196 -4.10 -8.20 -3.32
C LEU A 196 -4.98 -8.68 -4.47
N ARG A 197 -4.85 -9.94 -4.90
CA ARG A 197 -5.70 -10.52 -5.93
C ARG A 197 -7.15 -10.58 -5.46
N LEU A 198 -7.35 -11.09 -4.24
CA LEU A 198 -8.68 -11.28 -3.66
C LEU A 198 -9.30 -9.98 -3.16
N HIS A 199 -8.49 -9.08 -2.61
CA HIS A 199 -8.91 -7.83 -1.97
C HIS A 199 -8.09 -6.62 -2.46
N PRO A 200 -8.18 -6.28 -3.77
CA PRO A 200 -7.52 -5.09 -4.27
C PRO A 200 -8.16 -3.83 -3.62
N PRO A 201 -7.37 -2.94 -2.99
CA PRO A 201 -7.92 -1.77 -2.31
C PRO A 201 -8.68 -0.82 -3.25
N LEU A 202 -8.30 -0.78 -4.54
CA LEU A 202 -9.01 -0.06 -5.59
C LEU A 202 -9.77 -1.04 -6.49
N ILE A 203 -11.09 -1.10 -6.31
CA ILE A 203 -11.94 -2.09 -6.99
C ILE A 203 -12.39 -1.67 -8.40
N MET A 204 -12.22 -0.39 -8.76
CA MET A 204 -12.60 0.15 -10.08
C MET A 204 -11.61 1.24 -10.50
N LEU A 205 -11.20 1.17 -11.77
CA LEU A 205 -10.34 2.14 -12.45
C LEU A 205 -11.14 2.76 -13.60
N LEU A 206 -11.39 4.06 -13.52
CA LEU A 206 -12.25 4.78 -14.47
C LEU A 206 -11.43 5.63 -15.46
N ARG A 207 -11.87 5.69 -16.71
CA ARG A 207 -11.32 6.59 -17.75
C ARG A 207 -12.46 7.22 -18.54
N SER A 208 -12.30 8.48 -18.93
CA SER A 208 -13.20 9.12 -19.89
C SER A 208 -12.66 8.92 -21.31
N SER A 209 -13.51 8.48 -22.23
CA SER A 209 -13.17 8.36 -23.64
C SER A 209 -13.06 9.74 -24.29
N HIS A 210 -11.88 10.08 -24.82
CA HIS A 210 -11.66 11.38 -25.49
C HIS A 210 -11.89 11.34 -27.02
N SER A 211 -12.06 10.14 -27.59
CA SER A 211 -12.29 9.89 -29.01
C SER A 211 -13.10 8.61 -29.18
N ASP A 212 -13.84 8.47 -30.28
CA ASP A 212 -14.49 7.20 -30.61
C ASP A 212 -13.42 6.12 -30.86
N PHE A 213 -13.65 4.92 -30.34
CA PHE A 213 -12.80 3.75 -30.61
C PHE A 213 -13.62 2.46 -30.53
N SER A 214 -13.15 1.40 -31.18
CA SER A 214 -13.82 0.09 -31.14
C SER A 214 -13.00 -0.91 -30.32
N VAL A 215 -13.68 -1.85 -29.67
CA VAL A 215 -13.08 -2.98 -28.97
C VAL A 215 -13.63 -4.29 -29.51
N THR A 216 -12.74 -5.21 -29.86
CA THR A 216 -13.09 -6.58 -30.23
C THR A 216 -12.96 -7.46 -28.99
N THR A 217 -14.03 -8.17 -28.63
CA THR A 217 -14.00 -9.14 -27.54
C THR A 217 -13.27 -10.43 -27.93
N ARG A 218 -12.98 -11.28 -26.95
CA ARG A 218 -12.29 -12.57 -27.19
C ARG A 218 -13.07 -13.51 -28.13
N ASP A 219 -14.40 -13.42 -28.16
CA ASP A 219 -15.30 -14.15 -29.06
C ASP A 219 -15.45 -13.47 -30.43
N GLY A 220 -14.68 -12.41 -30.72
CA GLY A 220 -14.63 -11.76 -32.03
C GLY A 220 -15.75 -10.75 -32.27
N LYS A 221 -16.47 -10.31 -31.22
CA LYS A 221 -17.53 -9.34 -31.35
C LYS A 221 -17.01 -7.92 -31.15
N ASP A 222 -17.33 -7.05 -32.10
CA ASP A 222 -16.94 -5.65 -32.04
C ASP A 222 -17.98 -4.79 -31.31
N TYR A 223 -17.48 -3.84 -30.52
CA TYR A 223 -18.28 -2.82 -29.84
C TYR A 223 -17.62 -1.46 -30.04
N ASP A 224 -18.43 -0.47 -30.44
CA ASP A 224 -17.99 0.91 -30.50
C ASP A 224 -18.17 1.58 -29.13
N ILE A 225 -17.15 2.34 -28.72
CA ILE A 225 -17.12 3.15 -27.50
C ILE A 225 -17.09 4.62 -27.92
N PRO A 226 -18.24 5.32 -27.84
CA PRO A 226 -18.31 6.73 -28.17
C PRO A 226 -17.45 7.61 -27.25
N LYS A 227 -16.99 8.72 -27.79
CA LYS A 227 -16.40 9.83 -27.03
C LYS A 227 -17.35 10.28 -25.92
N GLY A 228 -16.79 10.54 -24.75
CA GLY A 228 -17.51 10.99 -23.56
C GLY A 228 -18.01 9.85 -22.67
N HIS A 229 -17.99 8.59 -23.13
CA HIS A 229 -18.31 7.45 -22.26
C HIS A 229 -17.24 7.25 -21.18
N ILE A 230 -17.68 6.82 -20.00
CA ILE A 230 -16.79 6.37 -18.93
C ILE A 230 -16.56 4.87 -19.09
N VAL A 231 -15.30 4.48 -19.26
CA VAL A 231 -14.86 3.10 -19.31
C VAL A 231 -14.34 2.70 -17.93
N ALA A 232 -14.82 1.57 -17.42
CA ALA A 232 -14.45 1.05 -16.12
C ALA A 232 -13.74 -0.31 -16.25
N THR A 233 -12.59 -0.45 -15.62
CA THR A 233 -11.91 -1.72 -15.42
C THR A 233 -11.93 -2.05 -13.94
N SER A 234 -12.37 -3.26 -13.56
CA SER A 234 -12.43 -3.66 -12.15
C SER A 234 -11.36 -4.70 -11.83
N PRO A 235 -10.33 -4.36 -11.04
CA PRO A 235 -9.40 -5.35 -10.50
C PRO A 235 -10.10 -6.42 -9.67
N ALA A 236 -11.08 -6.05 -8.84
CA ALA A 236 -11.83 -7.01 -8.01
C ALA A 236 -12.52 -8.10 -8.85
N PHE A 237 -13.01 -7.74 -10.04
CA PHE A 237 -13.60 -8.68 -10.98
C PHE A 237 -12.55 -9.42 -11.84
N ALA A 238 -11.65 -8.68 -12.47
CA ALA A 238 -10.65 -9.24 -13.40
C ALA A 238 -9.74 -10.27 -12.71
N ASN A 239 -9.34 -9.99 -11.47
CA ASN A 239 -8.52 -10.86 -10.65
C ASN A 239 -9.22 -12.15 -10.20
N ARG A 240 -10.49 -12.34 -10.55
CA ARG A 240 -11.30 -13.54 -10.24
C ARG A 240 -11.87 -14.22 -11.47
N LEU A 241 -11.38 -13.87 -12.68
CA LEU A 241 -11.83 -14.50 -13.91
C LEU A 241 -11.40 -15.99 -13.93
N PRO A 242 -12.34 -16.96 -13.98
CA PRO A 242 -12.02 -18.40 -13.86
C PRO A 242 -11.14 -18.96 -14.99
N HIS A 243 -11.12 -18.29 -16.14
CA HIS A 243 -10.27 -18.67 -17.27
C HIS A 243 -8.81 -18.20 -17.12
N ILE A 244 -8.54 -17.39 -16.10
CA ILE A 244 -7.19 -16.94 -15.71
C ILE A 244 -6.81 -17.64 -14.40
N PHE A 245 -7.66 -17.51 -13.38
CA PHE A 245 -7.40 -18.02 -12.04
C PHE A 245 -8.28 -19.24 -11.74
N LYS A 246 -7.65 -20.40 -11.52
CA LYS A 246 -8.37 -21.62 -11.12
C LYS A 246 -8.84 -21.48 -9.68
N ASN A 247 -10.08 -21.91 -9.39
CA ASN A 247 -10.72 -21.70 -8.08
C ASN A 247 -10.54 -20.25 -7.60
N PRO A 248 -11.11 -19.26 -8.32
CA PRO A 248 -10.73 -17.86 -8.17
C PRO A 248 -11.04 -17.28 -6.79
N ASP A 249 -11.94 -17.90 -6.03
CA ASP A 249 -12.33 -17.43 -4.70
C ASP A 249 -11.49 -18.02 -3.55
N SER A 250 -10.63 -19.02 -3.82
CA SER A 250 -9.73 -19.59 -2.83
C SER A 250 -8.45 -18.77 -2.68
N TYR A 251 -7.97 -18.63 -1.44
CA TYR A 251 -6.64 -18.10 -1.15
C TYR A 251 -5.59 -19.17 -1.43
N ASP A 252 -4.86 -19.01 -2.53
CA ASP A 252 -3.82 -19.93 -2.96
C ASP A 252 -2.59 -19.18 -3.52
N PRO A 253 -1.63 -18.77 -2.66
CA PRO A 253 -0.37 -18.16 -3.08
C PRO A 253 0.45 -18.99 -4.07
N ASN A 254 0.29 -20.32 -4.10
CA ASN A 254 1.03 -21.17 -5.03
C ASN A 254 0.57 -20.98 -6.48
N ARG A 255 -0.53 -20.27 -6.76
CA ARG A 255 -0.91 -19.92 -8.14
C ARG A 255 0.09 -19.04 -8.87
N PHE A 256 0.93 -18.33 -8.12
CA PHE A 256 2.00 -17.48 -8.64
C PHE A 256 3.37 -18.17 -8.67
N SER A 257 3.46 -19.44 -8.26
CA SER A 257 4.73 -20.17 -8.29
C SER A 257 5.16 -20.47 -9.73
N VAL A 258 6.46 -20.71 -9.90
CA VAL A 258 7.01 -21.26 -11.14
C VAL A 258 6.21 -22.51 -11.54
N GLY A 259 5.80 -22.58 -12.80
CA GLY A 259 5.00 -23.68 -13.36
C GLY A 259 3.49 -23.49 -13.29
N ARG A 260 2.96 -22.55 -12.49
CA ARG A 260 1.55 -22.15 -12.51
C ARG A 260 1.35 -20.78 -13.14
N GLU A 261 2.03 -19.76 -12.60
CA GLU A 261 2.10 -18.40 -13.15
C GLU A 261 0.76 -17.89 -13.72
N GLU A 262 -0.34 -18.12 -12.98
CA GLU A 262 -1.70 -17.85 -13.47
C GLU A 262 -1.92 -16.36 -13.78
N ASP A 263 -1.15 -15.48 -13.14
CA ASP A 263 -1.08 -14.04 -13.40
C ASP A 263 -0.47 -13.66 -14.76
N LYS A 264 -0.07 -14.64 -15.57
CA LYS A 264 0.43 -14.43 -16.94
C LYS A 264 -0.42 -15.13 -18.00
N ALA A 265 -1.45 -15.89 -17.58
CA ALA A 265 -2.19 -16.81 -18.45
C ALA A 265 -2.89 -16.15 -19.65
N ALA A 266 -3.29 -14.88 -19.53
CA ALA A 266 -3.92 -14.09 -20.58
C ALA A 266 -3.10 -12.83 -20.96
N GLY A 267 -1.79 -12.83 -20.67
CA GLY A 267 -0.88 -11.72 -20.94
C GLY A 267 -0.84 -10.66 -19.84
N ALA A 268 -0.37 -9.45 -20.19
CA ALA A 268 0.02 -8.39 -19.25
C ALA A 268 -1.11 -7.86 -18.33
N PHE A 269 -2.38 -8.13 -18.66
CA PHE A 269 -3.54 -7.68 -17.88
C PHE A 269 -4.27 -8.83 -17.18
N SER A 270 -3.62 -9.98 -16.99
CA SER A 270 -4.22 -11.11 -16.27
C SER A 270 -4.38 -10.81 -14.78
N TYR A 271 -3.45 -10.02 -14.21
CA TYR A 271 -3.47 -9.55 -12.83
C TYR A 271 -3.28 -8.03 -12.84
N ILE A 272 -4.21 -7.29 -12.24
CA ILE A 272 -4.25 -5.82 -12.37
C ILE A 272 -4.47 -5.09 -11.05
N SER A 273 -4.09 -5.68 -9.90
CA SER A 273 -4.24 -5.02 -8.59
C SER A 273 -3.44 -3.71 -8.47
N PHE A 274 -2.35 -3.56 -9.23
CA PHE A 274 -1.58 -2.32 -9.35
C PHE A 274 -1.91 -1.52 -10.61
N GLY A 275 -3.02 -1.85 -11.29
CA GLY A 275 -3.39 -1.27 -12.58
C GLY A 275 -2.53 -1.77 -13.73
N GLY A 276 -2.28 -0.91 -14.72
CA GLY A 276 -1.44 -1.25 -15.87
C GLY A 276 -1.31 -0.11 -16.88
N GLY A 277 -0.42 -0.30 -17.87
CA GLY A 277 -0.14 0.68 -18.91
C GLY A 277 0.47 1.98 -18.36
N ARG A 278 0.15 3.12 -19.00
CA ARG A 278 0.71 4.45 -18.65
C ARG A 278 0.38 4.92 -17.23
N HIS A 279 -0.67 4.39 -16.62
CA HIS A 279 -1.13 4.76 -15.28
C HIS A 279 -1.02 3.58 -14.30
N GLY A 280 -0.12 2.63 -14.55
CA GLY A 280 0.25 1.61 -13.57
C GLY A 280 0.85 2.24 -12.31
N CYS A 281 0.73 1.56 -11.18
CA CYS A 281 1.21 2.05 -9.89
C CYS A 281 2.74 2.15 -9.86
N LEU A 282 3.26 3.37 -9.73
CA LEU A 282 4.70 3.60 -9.54
C LEU A 282 5.20 3.12 -8.16
N GLY A 283 4.29 3.01 -7.19
CA GLY A 283 4.58 2.59 -5.81
C GLY A 283 4.60 1.09 -5.60
N GLU A 284 4.37 0.25 -6.63
CA GLU A 284 4.32 -1.21 -6.47
C GLU A 284 5.59 -1.79 -5.80
N PRO A 285 6.83 -1.46 -6.25
CA PRO A 285 8.03 -1.96 -5.59
C PRO A 285 8.14 -1.51 -4.13
N PHE A 286 7.79 -0.25 -3.85
CA PHE A 286 7.80 0.31 -2.50
C PHE A 286 6.81 -0.40 -1.58
N ALA A 287 5.59 -0.67 -2.07
CA ALA A 287 4.56 -1.36 -1.30
C ALA A 287 5.01 -2.78 -0.92
N TYR A 288 5.55 -3.56 -1.86
CA TYR A 288 6.08 -4.88 -1.52
C TYR A 288 7.23 -4.82 -0.52
N LEU A 289 8.17 -3.89 -0.67
CA LEU A 289 9.27 -3.72 0.29
C LEU A 289 8.74 -3.37 1.69
N GLN A 290 7.80 -2.42 1.78
CA GLN A 290 7.21 -1.99 3.04
C GLN A 290 6.48 -3.15 3.74
N ILE A 291 5.59 -3.84 3.02
CA ILE A 291 4.77 -4.93 3.57
C ILE A 291 5.67 -6.11 3.96
N LYS A 292 6.65 -6.47 3.13
CA LYS A 292 7.62 -7.54 3.45
C LYS A 292 8.47 -7.20 4.67
N ALA A 293 8.95 -5.96 4.79
CA ALA A 293 9.75 -5.54 5.94
C ALA A 293 8.96 -5.66 7.25
N ILE A 294 7.70 -5.21 7.24
CA ILE A 294 6.80 -5.30 8.39
C ILE A 294 6.53 -6.77 8.75
N TRP A 295 6.08 -7.58 7.79
CA TRP A 295 5.75 -8.99 8.06
C TRP A 295 6.98 -9.85 8.38
N SER A 296 8.14 -9.57 7.80
CA SER A 296 9.39 -10.23 8.17
C SER A 296 9.75 -9.94 9.63
N HIS A 297 9.65 -8.68 10.08
CA HIS A 297 9.88 -8.34 11.47
C HIS A 297 8.88 -9.05 12.40
N LEU A 298 7.58 -8.96 12.08
CA LEU A 298 6.52 -9.58 12.88
C LEU A 298 6.72 -11.09 13.03
N LEU A 299 6.91 -11.82 11.94
CA LEU A 299 7.03 -13.28 11.96
C LEU A 299 8.33 -13.78 12.61
N ARG A 300 9.41 -12.97 12.60
CA ARG A 300 10.65 -13.33 13.29
C ARG A 300 10.59 -13.13 14.82
N ASN A 301 9.70 -12.25 15.29
CA ASN A 301 9.68 -11.78 16.69
C ASN A 301 8.39 -12.09 17.45
N PHE A 302 7.34 -12.56 16.77
CA PHE A 302 6.08 -12.91 17.41
C PHE A 302 5.40 -14.12 16.76
N GLU A 303 4.79 -14.96 17.59
CA GLU A 303 3.74 -15.91 17.20
C GLU A 303 2.39 -15.20 17.28
N PHE A 304 1.47 -15.54 16.37
CA PHE A 304 0.15 -14.92 16.28
C PHE A 304 -0.96 -15.95 16.16
N GLU A 305 -2.08 -15.66 16.84
CA GLU A 305 -3.34 -16.36 16.69
C GLU A 305 -4.47 -15.35 16.40
N LEU A 306 -5.27 -15.61 15.36
CA LEU A 306 -6.43 -14.80 15.06
C LEU A 306 -7.57 -15.18 16.02
N ILE A 307 -7.93 -14.27 16.92
CA ILE A 307 -8.96 -14.49 17.95
C ILE A 307 -10.31 -13.85 17.60
N SER A 308 -10.33 -13.01 16.56
CA SER A 308 -11.56 -12.50 15.95
C SER A 308 -12.04 -13.40 14.81
N PRO A 309 -13.32 -13.32 14.39
CA PRO A 309 -13.75 -13.91 13.13
C PRO A 309 -12.90 -13.40 11.96
N PHE A 310 -12.77 -14.22 10.92
CA PHE A 310 -12.10 -13.77 9.70
C PHE A 310 -12.76 -12.50 9.17
N PRO A 311 -12.00 -11.44 8.86
CA PRO A 311 -12.59 -10.14 8.60
C PRO A 311 -13.43 -10.11 7.33
N GLU A 312 -14.42 -9.21 7.34
CA GLU A 312 -15.26 -8.88 6.18
C GLU A 312 -14.71 -7.65 5.44
N ILE A 313 -15.16 -7.47 4.19
CA ILE A 313 -14.83 -6.30 3.38
C ILE A 313 -15.63 -5.08 3.84
N ASP A 314 -14.98 -3.92 3.96
CA ASP A 314 -15.63 -2.63 4.15
C ASP A 314 -15.73 -1.87 2.82
N TRP A 315 -16.97 -1.63 2.38
CA TRP A 315 -17.30 -0.96 1.12
C TRP A 315 -17.63 0.53 1.29
N ASN A 316 -17.58 1.07 2.52
CA ASN A 316 -18.07 2.41 2.81
C ASN A 316 -17.05 3.53 2.53
N ALA A 317 -15.82 3.19 2.17
CA ALA A 317 -14.75 4.13 1.86
C ALA A 317 -14.36 4.06 0.37
N MET A 318 -13.66 5.09 -0.10
CA MET A 318 -13.12 5.14 -1.47
C MET A 318 -12.12 4.01 -1.72
N VAL A 319 -11.32 3.69 -0.71
CA VAL A 319 -10.41 2.55 -0.70
C VAL A 319 -11.10 1.42 0.06
N VAL A 320 -11.35 0.31 -0.61
CA VAL A 320 -12.07 -0.83 -0.04
C VAL A 320 -11.18 -1.52 0.98
N GLY A 321 -11.66 -1.58 2.21
CA GLY A 321 -10.85 -1.94 3.37
C GLY A 321 -11.34 -3.16 4.12
N VAL A 322 -10.89 -3.25 5.37
CA VAL A 322 -11.20 -4.32 6.31
C VAL A 322 -12.22 -3.81 7.32
N LYS A 323 -13.37 -4.48 7.43
CA LYS A 323 -14.46 -4.08 8.32
C LYS A 323 -14.15 -4.45 9.77
N GLY A 324 -14.39 -3.50 10.68
CA GLY A 324 -14.19 -3.71 12.10
C GLY A 324 -12.72 -3.85 12.49
N LYS A 325 -12.49 -4.61 13.58
CA LYS A 325 -11.17 -4.88 14.15
C LYS A 325 -10.68 -6.26 13.73
N VAL A 326 -9.37 -6.43 13.61
CA VAL A 326 -8.73 -7.74 13.39
C VAL A 326 -7.95 -8.08 14.65
N MET A 327 -8.65 -8.65 15.63
CA MET A 327 -8.05 -8.99 16.92
C MET A 327 -7.16 -10.22 16.79
N VAL A 328 -5.92 -10.08 17.24
CA VAL A 328 -4.94 -11.17 17.34
C VAL A 328 -4.40 -11.26 18.76
N GLN A 329 -4.17 -12.48 19.21
CA GLN A 329 -3.30 -12.75 20.36
C GLN A 329 -1.88 -12.93 19.84
N TYR A 330 -0.91 -12.32 20.52
CA TYR A 330 0.51 -12.47 20.21
C TYR A 330 1.30 -13.00 21.40
N LYS A 331 2.38 -13.71 21.08
CA LYS A 331 3.42 -14.09 22.03
C LYS A 331 4.77 -13.77 21.42
N ARG A 332 5.61 -13.05 22.16
CA ARG A 332 6.97 -12.74 21.75
C ARG A 332 7.77 -14.04 21.69
N TRP A 333 8.47 -14.22 20.59
CA TRP A 333 9.43 -15.30 20.41
C TRP A 333 10.66 -14.77 19.67
N GLU A 334 11.66 -15.61 19.54
CA GLU A 334 12.68 -15.43 18.53
C GLU A 334 12.60 -16.66 17.62
N LEU A 335 12.31 -16.44 16.34
CA LEU A 335 12.18 -17.53 15.38
C LEU A 335 13.47 -18.36 15.37
N SER A 336 13.37 -19.59 15.87
CA SER A 336 14.52 -20.47 16.00
C SER A 336 14.99 -20.96 14.64
N VAL A 337 16.30 -20.88 14.44
CA VAL A 337 16.99 -21.35 13.23
C VAL A 337 17.39 -22.84 13.33
N ASN A 338 17.29 -23.42 14.54
CA ASN A 338 17.67 -24.80 14.84
C ASN A 338 16.67 -25.83 14.31
#